data_AF-A0A1F3CZT1-F1
#
_entry.id   AF-A0A1F3CZT1-F1
#
_cell.length_a   1.000
_cell.length_b   1.000
_cell.length_c   1.000
_cell.angle_alpha   90.00
_cell.angle_beta   90.00
_cell.angle_gamma   90.00
#
_symmetry.space_group_name_H-M   'P 1'
#
loop_
_entity.id
_entity.type
_entity.pdbx_description
1 polymer ?
#
loop_
_entity_poly.entity_id
_entity_poly.type
_entity_poly.pdbx_seq_one_letter_code
_entity_poly.pdbx_strand_id
1 'polypeptide(L)'
;MSNKFGDDSLYYHYLNRNNVDWVYIRDIKNGLTYLGQVDSWAEDENNKELSLRKVTVYNYSDSKELYKIDEVYLNFCNRDIIIEVPKY
;
A
#
# COMPACT_ATOMS: atom_id res chain seq x y z
N MET A 1 -8.03 -30.58 -8.61
CA MET A 1 -7.34 -29.40 -9.16
C MET A 1 -8.33 -28.25 -9.13
N SER A 2 -8.12 -27.24 -8.29
CA SER A 2 -9.05 -26.11 -8.16
C SER A 2 -8.71 -25.03 -9.18
N ASN A 3 -9.45 -25.00 -10.28
CA ASN A 3 -9.57 -23.80 -11.11
C ASN A 3 -10.37 -22.76 -10.30
N LYS A 4 -9.66 -21.80 -9.69
CA LYS A 4 -10.26 -20.62 -9.08
C LYS A 4 -9.50 -19.36 -9.54
N PHE A 5 -9.28 -19.29 -10.85
CA PHE A 5 -9.04 -18.02 -11.54
C PHE A 5 -10.41 -17.51 -11.95
N GLY A 6 -10.84 -16.40 -11.34
CA GLY A 6 -12.16 -15.84 -11.59
C GLY A 6 -12.50 -14.70 -10.64
N ASP A 7 -11.89 -13.56 -10.95
CA ASP A 7 -12.56 -12.25 -10.90
C ASP A 7 -12.66 -11.49 -9.58
N ASP A 8 -11.77 -11.76 -8.64
CA ASP A 8 -11.75 -11.05 -7.36
C ASP A 8 -10.28 -10.87 -6.93
N SER A 9 -9.64 -9.78 -7.37
CA SER A 9 -8.24 -9.53 -7.03
C SER A 9 -8.09 -9.31 -5.54
N LEU A 10 -7.20 -10.07 -4.90
CA LEU A 10 -6.91 -9.89 -3.48
C LEU A 10 -6.49 -8.46 -3.14
N TYR A 11 -5.86 -7.73 -4.05
CA TYR A 11 -5.52 -6.33 -3.86
C TYR A 11 -6.76 -5.43 -3.86
N TYR A 12 -7.63 -5.58 -4.86
CA TYR A 12 -8.96 -4.96 -4.91
C TYR A 12 -9.76 -5.26 -3.64
N HIS A 13 -9.86 -6.52 -3.22
CA HIS A 13 -10.60 -6.88 -2.01
C HIS A 13 -9.99 -6.29 -0.76
N TYR A 14 -8.66 -6.30 -0.65
CA TYR A 14 -8.00 -5.82 0.54
C TYR A 14 -8.26 -4.33 0.76
N LEU A 15 -8.17 -3.52 -0.30
CA LEU A 15 -8.40 -2.08 -0.22
C LEU A 15 -9.89 -1.71 -0.12
N ASN A 16 -10.80 -2.50 -0.72
CA ASN A 16 -12.23 -2.26 -0.62
C ASN A 16 -12.87 -2.80 0.67
N ARG A 17 -12.22 -3.73 1.38
CA ARG A 17 -12.80 -4.32 2.58
C ARG A 17 -12.69 -3.35 3.76
N ASN A 18 -13.83 -3.02 4.38
CA ASN A 18 -13.95 -2.19 5.59
C ASN A 18 -13.65 -0.70 5.43
N ASN A 19 -13.81 -0.11 4.23
CA ASN A 19 -13.48 1.31 3.98
C ASN A 19 -12.06 1.64 4.48
N VAL A 20 -11.05 0.96 3.93
CA VAL A 20 -9.66 1.21 4.28
C VAL A 20 -9.31 2.67 3.95
N ASP A 21 -9.32 3.53 4.97
CA ASP A 21 -9.04 4.95 4.81
C ASP A 21 -7.53 5.23 4.94
N TRP A 22 -6.85 4.56 5.86
CA TRP A 22 -5.41 4.72 6.08
C TRP A 22 -4.68 3.39 5.96
N VAL A 23 -3.47 3.42 5.42
CA VAL A 23 -2.61 2.24 5.29
C VAL A 23 -1.16 2.56 5.63
N TYR A 24 -0.47 1.56 6.17
CA TYR A 24 0.98 1.50 6.12
C TYR A 24 1.41 0.73 4.86
N ILE A 25 2.38 1.28 4.12
CA ILE A 25 3.10 0.61 3.05
C ILE A 25 4.54 0.41 3.50
N ARG A 26 4.96 -0.85 3.68
CA ARG A 26 6.34 -1.19 4.04
C ARG A 26 7.12 -1.56 2.77
N ASP A 27 8.03 -0.68 2.37
CA ASP A 27 9.00 -0.93 1.30
C ASP A 27 10.31 -1.43 1.92
N ILE A 28 10.38 -2.75 2.11
CA ILE A 28 11.47 -3.41 2.84
C ILE A 28 12.81 -3.17 2.12
N LYS A 29 12.80 -3.23 0.78
CA LYS A 29 14.00 -3.09 -0.04
C LYS A 29 14.61 -1.69 0.08
N ASN A 30 13.78 -0.66 0.15
CA ASN A 30 14.25 0.73 0.29
C ASN A 30 14.36 1.20 1.75
N GLY A 31 13.96 0.36 2.72
CA GLY A 31 14.04 0.70 4.13
C GLY A 31 13.07 1.82 4.54
N LEU A 32 11.90 1.91 3.89
CA LEU A 32 10.92 2.97 4.13
C LEU A 32 9.56 2.39 4.51
N THR A 33 8.84 3.12 5.36
CA THR A 33 7.42 2.88 5.66
C THR A 33 6.65 4.15 5.37
N TYR A 34 5.57 4.05 4.60
CA TYR A 34 4.66 5.16 4.30
C TYR A 34 3.38 4.96 5.09
N LEU A 35 2.95 5.94 5.90
CA LEU A 35 1.59 6.00 6.43
C LEU A 35 0.84 7.08 5.67
N GLY A 36 -0.29 6.74 5.06
CA GLY A 36 -1.09 7.73 4.34
C GLY A 36 -2.54 7.31 4.20
N GLN A 37 -3.36 8.29 3.84
CA GLN A 37 -4.76 8.11 3.49
C GLN A 37 -4.85 7.57 2.06
N VAL A 38 -5.59 6.49 1.82
CA VAL A 38 -5.81 5.94 0.48
C VAL A 38 -6.62 6.94 -0.36
N ASP A 39 -6.06 7.40 -1.48
CA ASP A 39 -6.76 8.30 -2.41
C ASP A 39 -7.33 7.54 -3.61
N SER A 40 -6.47 6.76 -4.27
CA SER A 40 -6.85 5.94 -5.42
C SER A 40 -5.90 4.75 -5.56
N TRP A 41 -6.36 3.71 -6.24
CA TRP A 41 -5.55 2.54 -6.54
C TRP A 41 -6.00 1.93 -7.86
N ALA A 42 -5.08 1.23 -8.51
CA ALA A 42 -5.33 0.53 -9.76
C ALA A 42 -4.50 -0.75 -9.80
N GLU A 43 -4.94 -1.70 -10.61
CA GLU A 43 -4.17 -2.92 -10.88
C GLU A 43 -4.43 -3.40 -12.31
N ASP A 44 -3.39 -4.03 -12.87
CA ASP A 44 -3.47 -4.79 -14.10
C ASP A 44 -2.78 -6.16 -13.88
N GLU A 45 -2.62 -6.95 -14.95
CA GLU A 45 -2.02 -8.29 -14.87
C GLU A 45 -0.62 -8.31 -14.22
N ASN A 46 0.13 -7.21 -14.31
CA ASN A 46 1.54 -7.13 -13.92
C ASN A 46 1.84 -6.03 -12.89
N ASN A 47 0.94 -5.07 -12.71
CA ASN A 47 1.16 -3.87 -11.92
C ASN A 47 0.08 -3.68 -10.87
N LYS A 48 0.49 -3.11 -9.73
CA LYS A 48 -0.39 -2.62 -8.68
C LYS A 48 0.08 -1.24 -8.31
N GLU A 49 -0.84 -0.30 -8.26
CA GLU A 49 -0.58 1.12 -8.13
C GLU A 49 -1.46 1.70 -7.03
N LEU A 50 -0.88 2.55 -6.19
CA LEU A 50 -1.54 3.17 -5.05
C LEU A 50 -1.12 4.63 -4.95
N SER A 51 -2.09 5.54 -4.91
CA SER A 51 -1.87 6.93 -4.49
C SER A 51 -2.32 7.10 -3.05
N LEU A 52 -1.47 7.74 -2.24
CA LEU A 52 -1.78 8.11 -0.87
C LEU A 52 -1.72 9.63 -0.71
N ARG A 53 -2.57 10.18 0.17
CA ARG A 53 -2.54 11.57 0.61
C ARG A 53 -2.17 11.69 2.09
N LYS A 54 -1.77 12.89 2.52
CA LYS A 54 -1.40 13.21 3.91
C LYS A 54 -0.36 12.23 4.45
N VAL A 55 0.72 12.05 3.71
CA VAL A 55 1.66 10.96 3.89
C VAL A 55 2.74 11.34 4.89
N THR A 56 3.00 10.45 5.84
CA THR A 56 4.18 10.52 6.70
C THR A 56 5.10 9.36 6.35
N VAL A 57 6.38 9.66 6.12
CA VAL A 57 7.40 8.67 5.78
C VAL A 57 8.27 8.40 7.00
N TYR A 58 8.49 7.12 7.28
CA TYR A 58 9.30 6.63 8.38
C TYR A 58 10.44 5.77 7.86
N ASN A 59 11.52 5.70 8.63
CA ASN A 59 12.53 4.68 8.43
C ASN A 59 11.96 3.31 8.87
N TYR A 60 12.14 2.29 8.03
CA TYR A 60 11.56 0.96 8.26
C TYR A 60 12.15 0.28 9.51
N SER A 61 13.43 0.47 9.81
CA SER A 61 14.13 -0.29 10.85
C SER A 61 13.84 0.16 12.28
N ASP A 62 13.62 1.46 12.49
CA ASP A 62 13.41 2.05 13.82
C ASP A 62 12.08 2.81 13.94
N SER A 63 11.28 2.87 12.87
CA SER A 63 10.01 3.61 12.82
C SER A 63 10.14 5.10 13.13
N LYS A 64 11.33 5.69 12.97
CA LYS A 64 11.54 7.13 13.14
C LYS A 64 10.93 7.89 11.96
N GLU A 65 10.12 8.90 12.25
CA GLU A 65 9.60 9.83 11.23
C GLU A 65 10.77 10.53 10.52
N LEU A 66 10.73 10.54 9.20
CA LEU A 66 11.71 11.18 8.33
C LEU A 66 11.18 12.52 7.83
N TYR A 67 10.02 12.51 7.18
CA TYR A 67 9.38 13.70 6.61
C TYR A 67 7.90 13.46 6.28
N LYS A 68 7.20 14.54 5.90
CA LYS A 68 5.79 14.55 5.49
C LYS A 68 5.62 15.15 4.10
N ILE A 69 4.71 14.60 3.31
CA ILE A 69 4.36 15.05 1.96
C ILE A 69 2.85 14.97 1.74
N ASP A 70 2.33 15.82 0.86
CA ASP A 70 0.89 15.90 0.61
C ASP A 70 0.36 14.67 -0.13
N GLU A 71 1.13 14.13 -1.07
CA GLU A 71 0.75 13.00 -1.90
C GLU A 71 1.98 12.15 -2.30
N VAL A 72 1.78 10.84 -2.46
CA VAL A 72 2.78 9.95 -3.04
C VAL A 72 2.09 8.93 -3.96
N TYR A 73 2.72 8.68 -5.11
CA TYR A 73 2.36 7.61 -6.02
C TYR A 73 3.34 6.44 -5.88
N LEU A 74 2.80 5.23 -5.70
CA LEU A 74 3.57 4.00 -5.53
C LEU A 74 3.15 2.98 -6.58
N ASN A 75 4.12 2.49 -7.35
CA ASN A 75 3.96 1.34 -8.24
C ASN A 75 4.77 0.15 -7.70
N PHE A 76 4.10 -0.97 -7.52
CA PHE A 76 4.61 -2.17 -6.86
C PHE A 76 5.14 -3.23 -7.82
N CYS A 77 5.28 -2.93 -9.11
CA CYS A 77 5.83 -3.86 -10.10
C CYS A 77 7.18 -4.41 -9.62
N ASN A 78 7.24 -5.73 -9.39
CA ASN A 78 8.42 -6.44 -8.89
C ASN A 78 8.98 -5.92 -7.54
N ARG A 79 8.14 -5.34 -6.67
CA ARG A 79 8.56 -4.89 -5.34
C ARG A 79 8.00 -5.79 -4.23
N ASP A 80 8.86 -6.12 -3.27
CA ASP A 80 8.46 -6.76 -2.02
C ASP A 80 7.89 -5.69 -1.08
N ILE A 81 6.58 -5.47 -1.17
CA ILE A 81 5.84 -4.52 -0.34
C ILE A 81 4.78 -5.21 0.50
N ILE A 82 4.58 -4.71 1.72
CA ILE A 82 3.51 -5.14 2.62
C ILE A 82 2.56 -3.96 2.83
N ILE A 83 1.25 -4.22 2.74
CA ILE A 83 0.20 -3.27 3.07
C ILE A 83 -0.42 -3.69 4.40
N GLU A 84 -0.48 -2.78 5.37
CA GLU A 84 -1.10 -2.99 6.67
C GLU A 84 -2.18 -1.95 6.92
N VAL A 85 -3.30 -2.36 7.53
CA VAL A 85 -4.34 -1.44 7.99
C VAL A 85 -4.08 -1.11 9.47
N PRO A 86 -4.06 0.17 9.88
CA PRO A 86 -3.90 0.55 11.27
C PRO A 86 -5.06 0.06 12.13
N LYS A 87 -4.75 -0.32 13.37
CA LYS A 87 -5.77 -0.62 14.38
C LYS A 87 -6.25 0.69 15.02
N TYR A 88 -7.57 0.90 15.02
CA TYR A 88 -8.22 1.95 15.82
C TYR A 88 -8.50 1.47 17.24
#